data_AF-A0A3B8U4W4-F1
#
_entry.id   AF-A0A3B8U4W4-F1
#
_cell.length_a   1.000
_cell.length_b   1.000
_cell.length_c   1.000
_cell.angle_alpha   90.00
_cell.angle_beta   90.00
_cell.angle_gamma   90.00
#
_symmetry.space_group_name_H-M   'P 1'
#
loop_
_entity.id
_entity.type
_entity.pdbx_description
1 polymer ?
#
loop_
_entity_poly.entity_id
_entity_poly.type
_entity_poly.pdbx_seq_one_letter_code
_entity_poly.pdbx_strand_id
1 'polypeptide(L)'
;MNTLEDLKKNILSVEERLGYIFENKDHLILSLIHRSFVNEYKSASLSHNERLEFLGDSVLGLVLADYLYHRLPSYPEGLLSQLRSRLVDASSCAHYLQKLDLSPFILLGRGEAISEGRAKSSIQADVFEAIVGA
;
A
#
# COMPACT_ATOMS: atom_id res chain seq x y z
N MET A 1 -9.28 -6.98 16.59
CA MET A 1 -8.56 -5.78 16.13
C MET A 1 -7.10 -6.16 16.07
N ASN A 2 -6.42 -5.97 14.93
CA ASN A 2 -5.05 -6.48 14.82
C ASN A 2 -4.10 -5.63 15.66
N THR A 3 -3.21 -6.32 16.36
CA THR A 3 -2.07 -5.70 17.03
C THR A 3 -0.82 -5.80 16.16
N LEU A 4 0.21 -5.06 16.53
CA LEU A 4 1.53 -5.19 15.91
C LEU A 4 2.10 -6.61 16.10
N GLU A 5 1.84 -7.25 17.23
CA GLU A 5 2.24 -8.64 17.47
C GLU A 5 1.52 -9.62 16.55
N ASP A 6 0.22 -9.42 16.31
CA ASP A 6 -0.55 -10.25 15.38
C ASP A 6 -0.01 -10.11 13.96
N LEU A 7 0.31 -8.89 13.53
CA LEU A 7 0.91 -8.67 12.21
C LEU A 7 2.27 -9.38 12.09
N LYS A 8 3.14 -9.25 13.09
CA LYS A 8 4.45 -9.92 13.11
C LYS A 8 4.33 -11.44 13.03
N LYS A 9 3.35 -12.05 13.70
CA LYS A 9 3.08 -13.49 13.63
C LYS A 9 2.62 -13.95 12.24
N ASN A 10 1.94 -13.07 11.50
CA ASN A 10 1.39 -13.40 10.18
C ASN A 10 2.23 -12.87 9.01
N ILE A 11 3.42 -12.32 9.26
CA ILE A 11 4.21 -11.63 8.23
C ILE A 11 4.53 -12.55 7.03
N LEU A 12 4.78 -13.83 7.28
CA LEU A 12 5.03 -14.81 6.22
C LEU A 12 3.81 -15.03 5.31
N SER A 13 2.58 -14.96 5.85
CA SER A 13 1.36 -15.04 5.04
C SER A 13 1.19 -13.81 4.16
N VAL A 14 1.59 -12.63 4.66
CA VAL A 14 1.58 -11.39 3.86
C VAL A 14 2.56 -11.52 2.69
N GLU A 15 3.76 -12.02 2.92
CA GLU A 15 4.77 -12.24 1.88
C GLU A 15 4.35 -13.29 0.85
N GLU A 16 3.71 -14.37 1.29
CA GLU A 16 3.14 -15.39 0.41
C GLU A 16 2.08 -14.78 -0.53
N ARG A 17 1.19 -13.94 0.00
CA ARG A 17 0.17 -13.23 -0.79
C ARG A 17 0.77 -12.22 -1.77
N LEU A 18 1.86 -11.57 -1.38
CA LEU A 18 2.61 -10.66 -2.26
C LEU A 18 3.43 -11.39 -3.33
N GLY A 19 3.79 -12.65 -3.09
CA GLY A 19 4.76 -13.37 -3.92
C GLY A 19 6.17 -12.79 -3.80
N TYR A 20 6.48 -12.09 -2.70
CA TYR A 20 7.77 -11.44 -2.47
C TYR A 20 8.20 -11.57 -1.01
N ILE A 21 9.46 -11.96 -0.80
CA ILE A 21 10.07 -12.11 0.52
C ILE A 21 10.95 -10.90 0.76
N PHE A 22 10.59 -10.06 1.74
CA PHE A 22 11.37 -8.91 2.15
C PHE A 22 12.64 -9.35 2.88
N GLU A 23 13.77 -8.74 2.51
CA GLU A 23 15.01 -8.85 3.27
C GLU A 23 14.86 -8.21 4.66
N ASN A 24 14.25 -7.02 4.71
CA ASN A 24 13.90 -6.34 5.95
C ASN A 24 12.37 -6.34 6.17
N LYS A 25 11.90 -7.21 7.08
CA LYS A 25 10.47 -7.32 7.41
C LYS A 25 9.90 -6.04 8.02
N ASP A 26 10.74 -5.17 8.60
CA ASP A 26 10.27 -3.93 9.20
C ASP A 26 9.72 -2.95 8.15
N HIS A 27 10.18 -3.01 6.89
CA HIS A 27 9.61 -2.21 5.80
C HIS A 27 8.19 -2.66 5.46
N LEU A 28 7.96 -3.97 5.32
CA LEU A 28 6.63 -4.53 5.09
C LEU A 28 5.69 -4.28 6.28
N ILE A 29 6.20 -4.37 7.50
CA ILE A 29 5.41 -4.04 8.68
C ILE A 29 5.01 -2.56 8.62
N LEU A 30 5.98 -1.66 8.39
CA LEU A 30 5.75 -0.21 8.35
C LEU A 30 4.72 0.19 7.28
N SER A 31 4.75 -0.42 6.09
CA SER A 31 3.81 -0.12 5.01
C SER A 31 2.35 -0.42 5.37
N LEU A 32 2.11 -1.32 6.32
CA LEU A 32 0.78 -1.71 6.82
C LEU A 32 0.30 -0.89 8.03
N ILE A 33 1.09 0.08 8.51
CA ILE A 33 0.75 0.94 9.66
C ILE A 33 0.20 2.28 9.19
N HIS A 34 -1.11 2.48 9.33
CA HIS A 34 -1.72 3.77 9.08
C HIS A 34 -1.51 4.71 10.29
N ARG A 35 -1.41 6.02 10.04
CA ARG A 35 -1.20 7.06 11.06
C ARG A 35 -2.19 7.01 12.23
N SER A 36 -3.44 6.58 12.00
CA SER A 36 -4.44 6.47 13.07
C SER A 36 -4.06 5.44 14.13
N PHE A 37 -3.31 4.39 13.76
CA PHE A 37 -2.77 3.43 14.71
C PHE A 37 -1.70 4.09 15.60
N VAL A 38 -0.74 4.79 15.00
CA VAL A 38 0.33 5.48 15.74
C VAL A 38 -0.23 6.50 16.73
N ASN A 39 -1.19 7.30 16.29
CA ASN A 39 -1.83 8.34 17.11
C ASN A 39 -2.52 7.79 18.36
N GLU A 40 -3.04 6.56 18.28
CA GLU A 40 -3.70 5.90 19.41
C GLU A 40 -2.72 5.29 20.40
N TYR A 41 -1.68 4.62 19.92
CA TYR A 41 -0.75 3.88 20.78
C TYR A 41 0.44 4.71 21.30
N LYS A 42 0.59 5.98 20.86
CA LYS A 42 1.53 7.02 21.37
C LYS A 42 2.90 6.51 21.83
N SER A 43 3.46 5.51 21.15
CA SER A 43 4.82 5.02 21.41
C SER A 43 5.78 5.84 20.57
N ALA A 44 6.80 6.43 21.20
CA ALA A 44 7.78 7.30 20.55
C ALA A 44 8.59 6.63 19.42
N SER A 45 8.54 5.29 19.31
CA SER A 45 9.27 4.51 18.32
C SER A 45 8.42 4.00 17.15
N LEU A 46 7.11 4.27 17.12
CA LEU A 46 6.21 3.79 16.06
C LEU A 46 6.05 4.86 14.99
N SER A 47 6.37 4.52 13.75
CA SER A 47 6.14 5.34 12.57
C SER A 47 5.01 4.76 11.72
N HIS A 48 4.55 5.52 10.73
CA HIS A 48 3.47 5.15 9.82
C HIS A 48 3.92 5.20 8.36
N ASN A 49 3.06 4.67 7.49
CA ASN A 49 3.35 4.38 6.09
C ASN A 49 3.49 5.60 5.16
N GLU A 50 3.00 6.79 5.52
CA GLU A 50 2.98 8.00 4.63
C GLU A 50 4.31 8.31 3.90
N ARG A 51 5.48 8.03 4.51
CA ARG A 51 6.78 8.23 3.82
C ARG A 51 7.07 7.17 2.76
N LEU A 52 6.65 5.93 2.99
CA LEU A 52 6.74 4.85 2.02
C LEU A 52 5.70 5.04 0.91
N GLU A 53 4.49 5.48 1.25
CA GLU A 53 3.44 5.88 0.29
C GLU A 53 3.98 6.92 -0.70
N PHE A 54 4.56 8.01 -0.19
CA PHE A 54 5.18 9.06 -1.02
C PHE A 54 6.23 8.52 -2.00
N LEU A 55 7.09 7.60 -1.54
CA LEU A 55 8.10 6.97 -2.40
C LEU A 55 7.43 6.02 -3.41
N GLY A 56 6.47 5.23 -2.94
CA GLY A 56 5.78 4.19 -3.68
C GLY A 56 4.95 4.72 -4.84
N ASP A 57 4.26 5.86 -4.68
CA ASP A 57 3.55 6.54 -5.78
C ASP A 57 4.50 6.86 -6.95
N SER A 58 5.66 7.43 -6.63
CA SER A 58 6.67 7.76 -7.64
C SER A 58 7.23 6.50 -8.33
N VAL A 59 7.51 5.44 -7.57
CA VAL A 59 8.01 4.16 -8.09
C VAL A 59 6.96 3.48 -8.99
N LEU A 60 5.71 3.39 -8.52
CA LEU A 60 4.60 2.80 -9.26
C LEU A 60 4.35 3.56 -10.57
N GLY A 61 4.35 4.90 -10.50
CA GLY A 61 4.21 5.77 -11.66
C GLY A 61 5.31 5.57 -12.69
N LEU A 62 6.56 5.36 -12.25
CA LEU A 62 7.68 5.07 -13.15
C LEU A 62 7.54 3.70 -13.82
N VAL A 63 7.27 2.65 -13.03
CA VAL A 63 7.13 1.27 -13.55
C VAL A 63 6.00 1.19 -14.58
N LEU A 64 4.87 1.85 -14.33
CA LEU A 64 3.76 1.87 -15.28
C LEU A 64 4.04 2.72 -16.51
N ALA A 65 4.76 3.85 -16.37
CA ALA A 65 5.20 4.63 -17.52
C ALA A 65 6.12 3.80 -18.44
N ASP A 66 7.10 3.12 -17.86
CA ASP A 66 8.02 2.24 -18.59
C ASP A 66 7.28 1.09 -19.29
N TYR A 67 6.38 0.42 -18.57
CA TYR A 67 5.57 -0.66 -19.12
C TYR A 67 4.70 -0.19 -20.30
N LEU A 68 3.99 0.93 -20.15
CA LEU A 68 3.11 1.46 -21.19
C LEU A 68 3.91 1.94 -22.40
N TYR A 69 5.06 2.58 -22.20
CA TYR A 69 5.96 3.03 -23.28
C TYR A 69 6.39 1.87 -24.17
N HIS A 70 6.85 0.77 -23.56
CA HIS A 70 7.31 -0.41 -24.31
C HIS A 70 6.16 -1.23 -24.89
N ARG A 71 5.02 -1.33 -24.19
CA ARG A 71 3.90 -2.17 -24.60
C ARG A 71 3.02 -1.54 -25.68
N LEU A 72 2.96 -0.21 -25.74
CA LEU A 72 2.07 0.54 -26.63
C LEU A 72 2.86 1.57 -27.48
N PRO A 73 3.83 1.14 -28.32
CA PRO A 73 4.76 2.04 -29.01
C PRO A 73 4.10 2.97 -30.05
N SER A 74 2.88 2.66 -30.49
CA SER A 74 2.12 3.47 -31.44
C SER A 74 1.19 4.49 -30.77
N TYR A 75 1.08 4.49 -29.44
CA TYR A 75 0.17 5.37 -28.72
C TYR A 75 0.84 6.73 -28.48
N PRO A 76 0.11 7.85 -28.66
CA PRO A 76 0.66 9.17 -28.37
C PRO A 76 0.84 9.38 -26.87
N GLU A 77 1.78 10.25 -26.49
CA GLU A 77 2.11 10.55 -25.09
C GLU A 77 0.87 10.86 -24.23
N GLY A 78 -0.04 11.71 -24.72
CA GLY A 78 -1.25 12.06 -23.96
C GLY A 78 -2.14 10.86 -23.61
N LEU A 79 -2.20 9.84 -24.46
CA LEU A 79 -2.96 8.61 -24.19
C LEU A 79 -2.21 7.71 -23.20
N LEU A 80 -0.89 7.60 -23.31
CA LEU A 80 -0.05 6.88 -22.34
C LEU A 80 -0.18 7.51 -20.94
N SER A 81 -0.12 8.84 -20.87
CA SER A 81 -0.29 9.61 -19.63
C SER A 81 -1.69 9.38 -19.03
N GLN A 82 -2.76 9.39 -19.84
CA GLN A 82 -4.11 9.09 -19.37
C GLN A 82 -4.25 7.66 -18.84
N LEU A 83 -3.70 6.67 -19.54
CA LEU A 83 -3.73 5.27 -19.11
C LEU A 83 -2.97 5.08 -17.80
N ARG A 84 -1.77 5.66 -17.69
CA ARG A 84 -0.97 5.64 -16.48
C ARG A 84 -1.75 6.21 -15.30
N SER A 85 -2.33 7.40 -15.44
CA SER A 85 -3.11 8.04 -14.38
C SER A 85 -4.29 7.20 -13.89
N ARG A 86 -4.94 6.44 -14.78
CA ARG A 86 -6.01 5.49 -14.38
C ARG A 86 -5.46 4.30 -13.62
N LEU A 87 -4.29 3.78 -14.00
CA LEU A 87 -3.70 2.60 -13.37
C LEU A 87 -3.14 2.89 -11.97
N VAL A 88 -2.78 4.13 -11.67
CA VAL A 88 -2.28 4.59 -10.36
C VAL A 88 -3.33 5.34 -9.53
N ASP A 89 -4.58 5.43 -9.99
CA ASP A 89 -5.58 6.13 -9.18
C ASP A 89 -5.91 5.33 -7.91
N ALA A 90 -6.42 6.05 -6.89
CA ALA A 90 -6.75 5.44 -5.61
C ALA A 90 -7.74 4.26 -5.73
N SER A 91 -8.62 4.28 -6.74
CA SER A 91 -9.56 3.18 -6.96
C SER A 91 -8.85 1.91 -7.43
N SER A 92 -7.88 2.05 -8.33
CA SER A 92 -7.07 0.97 -8.85
C SER A 92 -6.12 0.42 -7.79
N CYS A 93 -5.41 1.29 -7.06
CA CYS A 93 -4.52 0.90 -5.97
C CYS A 93 -5.28 0.14 -4.86
N ALA A 94 -6.46 0.62 -4.46
CA ALA A 94 -7.31 -0.08 -3.51
C ALA A 94 -7.73 -1.46 -4.03
N HIS A 95 -8.13 -1.55 -5.31
CA HIS A 95 -8.51 -2.81 -5.94
C HIS A 95 -7.34 -3.81 -6.01
N TYR A 96 -6.12 -3.35 -6.24
CA TYR A 96 -4.94 -4.22 -6.22
C TYR A 96 -4.68 -4.78 -4.82
N LEU A 97 -4.80 -3.95 -3.77
CA LEU A 97 -4.66 -4.43 -2.39
C LEU A 97 -5.73 -5.48 -2.03
N GLN A 98 -6.97 -5.27 -2.46
CA GLN A 98 -8.07 -6.22 -2.24
C GLN A 98 -7.82 -7.54 -2.96
N LYS A 99 -7.28 -7.51 -4.19
CA LYS A 99 -6.91 -8.71 -4.93
C LYS A 99 -5.82 -9.53 -4.26
N LEU A 100 -4.91 -8.87 -3.54
CA LEU A 100 -3.89 -9.53 -2.71
C LEU A 100 -4.47 -10.03 -1.36
N ASP A 101 -5.72 -9.68 -1.06
CA ASP A 101 -6.40 -9.94 0.21
C ASP A 101 -5.53 -9.51 1.41
N LEU A 102 -4.99 -8.29 1.32
CA LEU A 102 -4.13 -7.69 2.33
C LEU A 102 -4.83 -6.69 3.26
N SER A 103 -6.04 -6.26 2.89
CA SER A 103 -6.88 -5.38 3.73
C SER A 103 -7.03 -5.85 5.18
N PRO A 104 -7.14 -7.17 5.47
CA PRO A 104 -7.22 -7.65 6.85
C PRO A 104 -6.00 -7.34 7.69
N PHE A 105 -4.81 -7.14 7.10
CA PHE A 105 -3.54 -6.95 7.81
C PHE A 105 -3.25 -5.50 8.20
N ILE A 106 -4.00 -4.53 7.65
CA ILE A 106 -3.81 -3.10 7.93
C ILE A 106 -4.04 -2.80 9.42
N LEU A 107 -3.07 -2.12 10.03
CA LEU A 107 -3.15 -1.61 11.40
C LEU A 107 -3.77 -0.22 11.40
N LEU A 108 -4.91 -0.09 12.06
CA LEU A 108 -5.70 1.13 12.21
C LEU A 108 -5.98 1.39 13.69
N GLY A 109 -6.11 2.66 14.08
CA GLY A 109 -6.68 3.02 15.38
C GLY A 109 -8.16 2.60 15.48
N ARG A 110 -8.67 2.45 16.71
CA ARG A 110 -10.04 2.01 17.03
C ARG A 110 -11.08 2.87 16.33
N GLY A 111 -10.90 4.19 16.39
CA GLY A 111 -11.82 5.14 15.75
C GLY A 111 -11.93 4.88 14.25
N GLU A 112 -10.79 4.80 13.56
CA GLU A 112 -10.74 4.59 12.11
C GLU A 112 -11.23 3.19 11.72
N ALA A 113 -10.93 2.17 12.52
CA ALA A 113 -11.35 0.79 12.25
C ALA A 113 -12.88 0.63 12.31
N ILE A 114 -13.57 1.37 13.17
CA ILE A 114 -15.04 1.33 13.33
C ILE A 114 -15.73 2.10 12.19
N SER A 115 -15.13 3.19 11.71
CA SER A 115 -15.67 4.05 10.66
C SER A 115 -15.33 3.57 9.24
N GLU A 116 -15.62 2.30 8.93
CA GLU A 116 -15.34 1.67 7.62
C GLU A 116 -13.87 1.70 7.19
N GLY A 117 -12.91 2.06 8.06
CA GLY A 117 -11.54 2.40 7.64
C GLY A 117 -10.82 1.30 6.88
N ARG A 118 -11.02 0.02 7.25
CA ARG A 118 -10.43 -1.11 6.51
C ARG A 118 -11.03 -1.29 5.12
N ALA A 119 -12.26 -0.85 4.89
CA ALA A 119 -12.94 -0.87 3.60
C ALA A 119 -12.76 0.44 2.82
N LYS A 120 -12.23 1.49 3.45
CA LYS A 120 -12.02 2.79 2.84
C LYS A 120 -10.94 2.68 1.75
N SER A 121 -11.33 2.97 0.51
CA SER A 121 -10.46 2.86 -0.65
C SER A 121 -9.20 3.71 -0.53
N SER A 122 -9.28 4.92 0.05
CA SER A 122 -8.10 5.77 0.24
C SER A 122 -7.04 5.08 1.10
N ILE A 123 -7.42 4.51 2.25
CA ILE A 123 -6.46 3.82 3.13
C ILE A 123 -5.82 2.62 2.43
N GLN A 124 -6.62 1.88 1.65
CA GLN A 124 -6.10 0.72 0.92
C GLN A 124 -5.16 1.15 -0.22
N ALA A 125 -5.44 2.25 -0.90
CA ALA A 125 -4.57 2.83 -1.91
C ALA A 125 -3.23 3.24 -1.29
N ASP A 126 -3.26 4.02 -0.21
CA ASP A 126 -2.07 4.49 0.50
C ASP A 126 -1.20 3.32 0.97
N VAL A 127 -1.82 2.25 1.47
CA VAL A 127 -1.11 1.02 1.88
C VAL A 127 -0.51 0.29 0.69
N PHE A 128 -1.22 0.20 -0.44
CA PHE A 128 -0.69 -0.43 -1.64
C PHE A 128 0.57 0.30 -2.14
N GLU A 129 0.51 1.63 -2.22
CA GLU A 129 1.67 2.46 -2.59
C GLU A 129 2.80 2.31 -1.58
N ALA A 130 2.49 2.31 -0.28
CA ALA A 130 3.51 2.09 0.74
C ALA A 130 4.18 0.70 0.65
N ILE A 131 3.46 -0.35 0.22
CA ILE A 131 4.06 -1.67 -0.04
C ILE A 131 5.00 -1.60 -1.25
N VAL A 132 4.66 -0.85 -2.29
CA VAL A 132 5.53 -0.64 -3.46
C VAL A 132 6.79 0.16 -3.09
N GLY A 133 6.67 1.11 -2.15
CA GLY A 133 7.81 1.89 -1.65
C GLY A 133 8.72 1.15 -0.66
N ALA A 134 8.28 0.00 -0.12
CA ALA A 134 8.97 -0.79 0.90
C ALA A 134 10.02 -1.73 0.31
#